data_AF-A0A1V5VS74-F1
#
_entry.id   AF-A0A1V5VS74-F1
#
_cell.length_a   1.000
_cell.length_b   1.000
_cell.length_c   1.000
_cell.angle_alpha   90.00
_cell.angle_beta   90.00
_cell.angle_gamma   90.00
#
_symmetry.space_group_name_H-M   'P 1'
#
loop_
_entity.id
_entity.type
_entity.pdbx_description
1 polymer ?
#
loop_
_entity_poly.entity_id
_entity_poly.type
_entity_poly.pdbx_seq_one_letter_code
_entity_poly.pdbx_strand_id
1 'polypeptide(L)'
;MTRPELAKYENLNLETLIALAEKVAAEASDGHLTLMRFTTGWKAFLKTPNLDTGDGRKEVADIQMYATLKEALINLLLHGRR
;
A
#
# COMPACT_ATOMS: atom_id res chain seq x y z
N MET A 1 14.78 -10.56 4.57
CA MET A 1 14.21 -9.51 5.43
C MET A 1 14.68 -9.74 6.85
N THR A 2 15.31 -8.76 7.49
CA THR A 2 15.56 -8.83 8.93
C THR A 2 14.26 -8.41 9.64
N ARG A 3 13.82 -9.21 10.61
CA ARG A 3 12.66 -8.97 11.49
C ARG A 3 12.49 -7.55 12.11
N PRO A 4 13.52 -6.68 12.30
CA PRO A 4 13.35 -5.43 13.05
C PRO A 4 12.45 -4.37 12.42
N GLU A 5 12.45 -4.21 11.08
CA GLU A 5 11.71 -3.11 10.44
C GLU A 5 10.19 -3.34 10.43
N LEU A 6 9.77 -4.61 10.37
CA LEU A 6 8.35 -5.01 10.45
C LEU A 6 7.78 -4.75 11.84
N ALA A 7 8.57 -5.01 12.90
CA ALA A 7 8.14 -4.88 14.29
C ALA A 7 7.63 -3.48 14.65
N LYS A 8 8.11 -2.44 13.95
CA LYS A 8 7.65 -1.06 14.13
C LYS A 8 6.17 -0.87 13.79
N TYR A 9 5.66 -1.60 12.80
CA TYR A 9 4.31 -1.40 12.27
C TYR A 9 3.33 -2.51 12.69
N GLU A 10 3.83 -3.69 13.05
CA GLU A 10 3.00 -4.85 13.43
C GLU A 10 2.10 -4.58 14.64
N ASN A 11 2.55 -3.76 15.60
CA ASN A 11 1.76 -3.43 16.79
C ASN A 11 0.78 -2.27 16.59
N LEU A 12 0.85 -1.58 15.44
CA LEU A 12 -0.04 -0.46 15.16
C LEU A 12 -1.43 -0.97 14.77
N ASN A 13 -2.43 -0.20 15.18
CA ASN A 13 -3.80 -0.42 14.73
C ASN A 13 -3.97 0.07 13.28
N LEU A 14 -5.07 -0.34 12.65
CA LEU A 14 -5.32 -0.05 11.24
C LEU A 14 -5.44 1.46 10.97
N GLU A 15 -6.08 2.20 11.86
CA GLU A 15 -6.26 3.66 11.74
C GLU A 15 -4.92 4.39 11.70
N THR A 16 -3.99 4.01 12.57
CA THR A 16 -2.65 4.59 12.60
C THR A 16 -1.88 4.27 11.32
N LEU A 17 -2.02 3.05 10.80
CA LEU A 17 -1.38 2.67 9.54
C LEU A 17 -1.93 3.46 8.35
N ILE A 18 -3.24 3.69 8.31
CA ILE A 18 -3.87 4.52 7.27
C ILE A 18 -3.37 5.96 7.37
N ALA A 19 -3.40 6.58 8.57
CA ALA A 19 -2.93 7.95 8.76
C ALA A 19 -1.45 8.13 8.37
N LEU A 20 -0.61 7.13 8.67
CA LEU A 20 0.79 7.14 8.22
C LEU A 20 0.89 7.01 6.69
N ALA A 21 0.08 6.17 6.06
CA ALA A 21 0.09 5.99 4.62
C ALA A 21 -0.40 7.25 3.89
N GLU A 22 -1.42 7.93 4.41
CA GLU A 22 -1.89 9.23 3.91
C GLU A 22 -0.80 10.30 4.00
N LYS A 23 -0.07 10.35 5.12
CA LYS A 23 1.06 11.28 5.27
C LYS A 23 2.13 11.01 4.21
N VAL A 24 2.49 9.75 3.99
CA VAL A 24 3.47 9.39 2.94
C VAL A 24 2.91 9.72 1.55
N ALA A 25 1.62 9.50 1.30
CA ALA A 25 0.98 9.84 0.02
C ALA A 25 1.03 11.34 -0.27
N ALA A 26 0.81 12.18 0.74
CA ALA A 26 0.93 13.64 0.64
C ALA A 26 2.36 14.08 0.28
N GLU A 27 3.38 13.38 0.80
CA GLU A 27 4.79 13.69 0.52
C GLU A 27 5.27 13.16 -0.83
N ALA A 28 4.77 12.01 -1.30
CA ALA A 28 5.35 11.26 -2.42
C ALA A 28 4.47 11.17 -3.69
N SER A 29 3.16 11.45 -3.60
CA SER A 29 2.21 11.14 -4.68
C SER A 29 1.08 12.15 -4.84
N ASP A 30 1.32 13.41 -4.46
CA ASP A 30 0.31 14.49 -4.49
C ASP A 30 -0.96 14.11 -3.70
N GLY A 31 -0.79 13.35 -2.61
CA GLY A 31 -1.89 12.91 -1.75
C GLY A 31 -2.61 11.62 -2.17
N HIS A 32 -2.21 10.96 -3.26
CA HIS A 32 -2.94 9.78 -3.76
C HIS A 32 -2.54 8.47 -3.06
N LEU A 33 -3.37 8.02 -2.12
CA LEU A 33 -3.34 6.67 -1.56
C LEU A 33 -4.43 5.80 -2.20
N THR A 34 -4.05 4.68 -2.80
CA THR A 34 -5.01 3.70 -3.35
C THR A 34 -4.99 2.40 -2.54
N LEU A 35 -6.17 1.99 -2.07
CA LEU A 35 -6.41 0.72 -1.40
C LEU A 35 -7.40 -0.10 -2.23
N MET A 36 -7.00 -1.28 -2.69
CA MET A 36 -7.83 -2.12 -3.55
C MET A 36 -8.13 -3.47 -2.89
N ARG A 37 -9.41 -3.81 -2.78
CA ARG A 37 -9.89 -5.12 -2.31
C ARG A 37 -10.15 -6.05 -3.49
N PHE A 38 -9.73 -7.31 -3.36
CA PHE A 38 -9.62 -8.25 -4.48
C PHE A 38 -10.24 -9.64 -4.31
N THR A 39 -11.29 -9.97 -3.57
CA THR A 39 -11.67 -11.40 -3.28
C THR A 39 -10.55 -12.23 -2.60
N THR A 40 -9.41 -12.48 -3.25
CA THR A 40 -8.20 -13.17 -2.76
C THR A 40 -7.30 -12.32 -1.86
N GLY A 41 -7.42 -11.00 -1.85
CA GLY A 41 -6.57 -10.18 -0.99
C GLY A 41 -6.74 -8.67 -1.11
N TRP A 42 -5.66 -7.96 -0.80
CA TRP A 42 -5.54 -6.51 -0.78
C TRP A 42 -4.28 -6.04 -1.49
N LYS A 43 -4.35 -4.89 -2.13
CA LYS A 43 -3.19 -4.14 -2.65
C LYS A 43 -3.26 -2.71 -2.11
N ALA A 44 -2.12 -2.13 -1.76
CA ALA A 44 -1.98 -0.76 -1.29
C ALA A 44 -0.76 -0.10 -1.95
N PHE A 45 -0.94 1.09 -2.52
CA PHE A 45 0.13 1.81 -3.25
C PHE A 45 -0.17 3.31 -3.36
N LEU A 46 0.88 4.09 -3.65
CA LEU A 46 0.81 5.54 -3.78
C LEU A 46 0.70 5.90 -5.26
N LYS A 47 -0.51 6.21 -5.73
CA LYS A 47 -0.92 6.64 -7.11
C LYS A 47 -2.39 6.30 -7.33
N THR A 48 -2.98 6.87 -8.36
CA THR A 48 -4.30 6.49 -8.89
C THR A 48 -4.10 5.84 -10.26
N PRO A 49 -4.22 4.51 -10.39
CA PRO A 49 -4.00 3.84 -11.66
C PRO A 49 -5.23 4.04 -12.56
N ASN A 50 -5.01 4.18 -13.86
CA ASN A 50 -6.10 4.21 -14.82
C ASN A 50 -6.46 2.77 -15.25
N LEU A 51 -7.52 2.20 -14.67
CA LEU A 51 -7.94 0.82 -14.95
C LEU A 51 -8.64 0.64 -16.30
N ASP A 52 -9.01 1.73 -16.97
CA ASP A 52 -9.62 1.69 -18.29
C ASP A 52 -8.58 1.44 -19.38
N THR A 53 -7.29 1.68 -19.09
CA THR A 53 -6.19 1.39 -20.01
C THR A 53 -5.60 0.01 -19.78
N GLY A 54 -5.04 -0.58 -20.83
CA GLY A 54 -4.29 -1.84 -20.72
C GLY A 54 -3.09 -1.72 -19.79
N ASP A 55 -2.43 -0.56 -19.76
CA ASP A 55 -1.20 -0.36 -19.00
C ASP A 55 -1.47 -0.14 -17.51
N GLY A 56 -2.50 0.61 -17.11
CA GLY A 56 -2.86 0.73 -15.69
C GLY A 56 -3.34 -0.60 -15.08
N ARG A 57 -3.96 -1.47 -15.89
CA ARG A 57 -4.26 -2.86 -15.46
C ARG A 57 -3.00 -3.69 -15.25
N LYS A 58 -1.98 -3.56 -16.10
CA LYS A 58 -0.69 -4.26 -15.93
C LYS A 58 0.03 -3.76 -14.67
N GLU A 59 0.09 -2.44 -14.47
CA GLU A 59 0.68 -1.85 -13.27
C GLU A 59 0.04 -2.42 -12.00
N VAL A 60 -1.30 -2.47 -11.94
CA VAL A 60 -2.00 -3.06 -10.80
C VAL A 60 -1.74 -4.55 -10.70
N ALA A 61 -1.64 -5.29 -11.81
CA ALA A 61 -1.34 -6.72 -11.78
C ALA A 61 0.02 -7.02 -11.14
N ASP A 62 1.04 -6.21 -11.44
CA ASP A 62 2.41 -6.37 -10.96
C ASP A 62 2.60 -6.02 -9.47
N ILE A 63 1.65 -5.29 -8.87
CA ILE A 63 1.70 -4.98 -7.44
C ILE A 63 1.45 -6.23 -6.61
N GLN A 64 2.30 -6.47 -5.61
CA GLN A 64 2.16 -7.60 -4.71
C GLN A 64 0.81 -7.58 -3.95
N MET A 65 0.17 -8.75 -3.88
CA MET A 65 -1.08 -8.94 -3.16
C MET A 65 -0.84 -9.49 -1.75
N TYR A 66 -1.61 -9.01 -0.78
CA TYR A 66 -1.55 -9.43 0.62
C TYR A 66 -2.89 -9.98 1.10
N ALA A 67 -2.88 -10.86 2.09
CA ALA A 67 -4.11 -11.47 2.58
C ALA A 67 -4.98 -10.43 3.33
N THR A 68 -4.34 -9.51 4.04
CA THR A 68 -5.01 -8.48 4.84
C THR A 68 -4.63 -7.07 4.40
N LEU A 69 -5.53 -6.11 4.67
CA LEU A 69 -5.24 -4.69 4.45
C LEU A 69 -4.05 -4.22 5.31
N LYS A 70 -3.93 -4.75 6.53
CA LYS A 70 -2.83 -4.44 7.44
C LYS A 70 -1.47 -4.80 6.82
N GLU A 71 -1.32 -6.00 6.29
CA GLU A 71 -0.09 -6.42 5.61
C GLU A 71 0.23 -5.55 4.40
N ALA A 72 -0.78 -5.22 3.59
CA ALA A 72 -0.61 -4.34 2.44
C ALA A 72 -0.11 -2.95 2.84
N LEU A 73 -0.70 -2.35 3.89
CA LEU A 73 -0.27 -1.05 4.41
C LEU A 73 1.13 -1.09 5.05
N ILE A 74 1.46 -2.14 5.79
CA ILE A 74 2.81 -2.31 6.36
C ILE A 74 3.83 -2.37 5.23
N ASN A 75 3.56 -3.15 4.18
CA ASN A 75 4.46 -3.24 3.04
C ASN A 75 4.63 -1.90 2.32
N LEU A 76 3.52 -1.18 2.10
CA LEU A 76 3.53 0.17 1.54
C LEU A 76 4.40 1.12 2.38
N LEU A 77 4.27 1.11 3.71
CA LEU A 77 5.03 2.01 4.59
C LEU A 77 6.52 1.68 4.66
N LEU A 78 6.90 0.43 4.40
CA LEU A 78 8.29 -0.02 4.35
C LEU A 78 8.97 0.30 3.01
N HIS A 79 8.24 0.27 1.90
CA HIS A 79 8.84 0.31 0.56
C HIS A 79 8.36 1.45 -0.33
N GLY A 80 7.19 2.03 -0.05
CA GLY A 80 6.58 3.10 -0.85
C GLY A 80 7.24 4.48 -0.73
N ARG A 81 8.37 4.58 -0.01
CA ARG A 81 9.16 5.82 0.12
C ARG A 81 10.35 5.90 -0.86
N ARG A 82 10.41 5.01 -1.86
CA ARG A 82 11.49 4.94 -2.85
C ARG A 82 11.06 5.53 -4.18
#